data_AF-A0A5N6IPP9-F1
#
_entry.id   AF-A0A5N6IPP9-F1
#
_cell.length_a   1.000
_cell.length_b   1.000
_cell.length_c   1.000
_cell.angle_alpha   90.00
_cell.angle_beta   90.00
_cell.angle_gamma   90.00
#
_symmetry.space_group_name_H-M   'P 1'
#
loop_
_entity.id
_entity.type
_entity.pdbx_description
1 polymer ?
#
loop_
_entity_poly.entity_id
_entity_poly.type
_entity_poly.pdbx_seq_one_letter_code
_entity_poly.pdbx_strand_id
1 'polypeptide(L)'
;MKLSLAVSLTALVAAVMAQNVPPCLAACVQEVKICQGIDIRCFCDREDFHVAMRQCMGGNDGNSGKCSKGDQNIAYDFQRSVCGQPKV
;
A
#
# COMPACT_ATOMS: atom_id res chain seq x y z
N MET A 1 33.91 4.36 -17.56
CA MET A 1 32.48 4.46 -17.97
C MET A 1 31.68 4.88 -16.74
N LYS A 2 30.96 6.00 -16.78
CA LYS A 2 30.05 6.42 -15.69
C LYS A 2 28.68 5.80 -15.98
N LEU A 3 28.36 4.71 -15.30
CA LEU A 3 27.03 4.10 -15.33
C LEU A 3 26.09 5.00 -14.54
N SER A 4 25.53 6.01 -15.20
CA SER A 4 24.37 6.73 -14.66
C SER A 4 23.19 5.79 -14.71
N LEU A 5 23.00 5.04 -13.63
CA LEU A 5 21.78 4.28 -13.39
C LEU A 5 20.64 5.29 -13.25
N ALA A 6 19.93 5.54 -14.35
CA ALA A 6 18.61 6.14 -14.31
C ALA A 6 17.69 5.12 -13.64
N VAL A 7 17.74 5.06 -12.32
CA VAL A 7 16.85 4.21 -11.54
C VAL A 7 15.46 4.81 -11.70
N SER A 8 14.62 4.14 -12.47
CA SER A 8 13.24 4.59 -12.62
C SER A 8 12.57 4.55 -11.24
N LEU A 9 11.84 5.62 -10.90
CA LEU A 9 11.06 5.65 -9.65
C LEU A 9 10.12 4.45 -9.55
N THR A 10 9.64 3.93 -10.68
CA THR A 10 8.83 2.71 -10.76
C THR A 10 9.58 1.45 -10.30
N ALA A 11 10.87 1.31 -10.62
CA ALA A 11 11.69 0.17 -10.18
C ALA A 11 12.00 0.23 -8.68
N LEU A 12 12.21 1.42 -8.13
CA LEU A 12 12.37 1.63 -6.69
C LEU A 12 11.08 1.26 -5.93
N VAL A 13 9.93 1.70 -6.43
CA VAL A 13 8.64 1.38 -5.84
C VAL A 13 8.40 -0.13 -5.85
N ALA A 14 8.65 -0.83 -6.96
CA ALA A 14 8.53 -2.28 -7.04
C ALA A 14 9.50 -3.04 -6.10
N ALA A 15 10.74 -2.56 -5.95
CA ALA A 15 11.72 -3.17 -5.04
C ALA A 15 11.34 -2.99 -3.55
N VAL A 16 10.76 -1.83 -3.19
CA VAL A 16 10.24 -1.59 -1.84
C VAL A 16 9.00 -2.46 -1.55
N MET A 17 8.13 -2.66 -2.55
CA MET A 17 6.97 -3.54 -2.44
C MET A 17 7.35 -4.98 -2.09
N ALA A 18 8.48 -5.46 -2.62
CA ALA A 18 8.93 -6.83 -2.46
C ALA A 18 9.59 -7.12 -1.11
N GLN A 19 10.04 -6.10 -0.37
CA GLN A 19 10.85 -6.29 0.84
C GLN A 19 10.11 -5.96 2.14
N ASN A 20 9.14 -5.04 2.11
CA ASN A 20 8.56 -4.47 3.33
C ASN A 20 7.02 -4.45 3.38
N VAL A 21 6.32 -5.01 2.40
CA VAL A 21 4.85 -5.08 2.45
C VAL A 21 4.42 -6.17 3.44
N PRO A 22 3.68 -5.84 4.51
CA PRO A 22 3.21 -6.84 5.45
C PRO A 22 2.33 -7.89 4.74
N PRO A 23 2.48 -9.20 5.03
CA PRO A 23 1.65 -10.23 4.42
C PRO A 23 0.15 -10.01 4.60
N CYS A 24 -0.24 -9.41 5.73
CA CYS A 24 -1.63 -9.05 6.01
C CYS A 24 -2.18 -8.00 5.03
N LEU A 25 -1.33 -7.09 4.53
CA LEU A 25 -1.71 -6.09 3.53
C LEU A 25 -2.07 -6.76 2.20
N ALA A 26 -1.21 -7.68 1.73
CA ALA A 26 -1.46 -8.42 0.50
C ALA A 26 -2.74 -9.26 0.58
N ALA A 27 -3.00 -9.90 1.74
CA ALA A 27 -4.24 -10.62 1.98
C ALA A 27 -5.46 -9.69 1.91
N CYS A 28 -5.39 -8.50 2.51
CA CYS A 28 -6.47 -7.53 2.45
C CYS A 28 -6.73 -7.01 1.03
N VAL A 29 -5.69 -6.72 0.24
CA VAL A 29 -5.86 -6.32 -1.17
C VAL A 29 -6.60 -7.40 -1.97
N GLN A 30 -6.24 -8.68 -1.75
CA GLN A 30 -6.90 -9.81 -2.40
C GLN A 30 -8.34 -10.04 -1.92
N GLU A 31 -8.64 -9.72 -0.66
CA GLU A 31 -9.96 -9.89 -0.06
C GLU A 31 -10.96 -8.84 -0.52
N VAL A 32 -10.54 -7.57 -0.56
CA VAL A 32 -11.44 -6.46 -0.93
C VAL A 32 -11.76 -6.47 -2.43
N LYS A 33 -10.89 -7.03 -3.28
CA LYS A 33 -11.11 -7.21 -4.73
C LYS A 33 -11.50 -5.95 -5.51
N ILE A 34 -11.24 -4.76 -4.98
CA ILE A 34 -11.54 -3.48 -5.64
C ILE A 34 -10.43 -3.10 -6.62
N CYS A 35 -9.19 -3.07 -6.14
CA CYS A 35 -8.02 -2.81 -6.97
C CYS A 35 -7.33 -4.12 -7.33
N GLN A 36 -7.10 -4.35 -8.62
CA GLN A 36 -6.41 -5.55 -9.11
C GLN A 36 -4.92 -5.25 -9.31
N GLY A 37 -4.05 -6.04 -8.68
CA GLY A 37 -2.61 -5.97 -8.89
C GLY A 37 -1.98 -4.63 -8.52
N ILE A 38 -1.07 -4.14 -9.36
CA ILE A 38 -0.29 -2.90 -9.16
C ILE A 38 -0.94 -1.73 -9.92
N ASP A 39 -2.25 -1.54 -9.77
CA ASP A 39 -2.90 -0.32 -10.25
C ASP A 39 -2.73 0.80 -9.22
N ILE A 40 -1.68 1.60 -9.42
CA ILE A 40 -1.35 2.73 -8.53
C ILE A 40 -2.50 3.75 -8.49
N ARG A 41 -3.18 4.03 -9.61
CA ARG A 41 -4.29 5.00 -9.62
C ARG A 41 -5.46 4.47 -8.80
N CYS A 42 -5.81 3.20 -8.97
CA CYS A 42 -6.83 2.59 -8.12
C CYS A 42 -6.43 2.64 -6.65
N PHE A 43 -5.21 2.23 -6.33
CA PHE A 43 -4.70 2.20 -4.96
C PHE A 43 -4.67 3.59 -4.30
N CYS A 44 -4.45 4.65 -5.07
CA CYS A 44 -4.31 6.02 -4.56
C CYS A 44 -5.58 6.85 -4.58
N ASP A 45 -6.47 6.65 -5.54
CA ASP A 45 -7.58 7.57 -5.80
C ASP A 45 -8.95 7.00 -5.38
N ARG A 46 -9.05 5.70 -5.10
CA ARG A 46 -10.32 5.03 -4.79
C ARG A 46 -10.62 5.04 -3.29
N GLU A 47 -11.53 5.91 -2.87
CA GLU A 47 -11.97 6.00 -1.48
C GLU A 47 -12.61 4.70 -0.96
N ASP A 48 -13.40 4.01 -1.80
CA ASP A 48 -14.02 2.73 -1.45
C ASP A 48 -12.96 1.64 -1.17
N PHE A 49 -11.88 1.65 -1.93
CA PHE A 49 -10.71 0.80 -1.64
C PHE A 49 -10.05 1.17 -0.31
N HIS A 50 -9.81 2.46 -0.04
CA HIS A 50 -9.17 2.88 1.22
C HIS A 50 -9.99 2.50 2.46
N VAL A 51 -11.32 2.67 2.39
CA VAL A 51 -12.22 2.28 3.48
C VAL A 51 -12.19 0.78 3.69
N ALA A 52 -12.35 -0.01 2.62
CA ALA A 52 -12.33 -1.47 2.70
C ALA A 52 -10.97 -2.00 3.22
N MET A 53 -9.85 -1.40 2.79
CA MET A 53 -8.52 -1.75 3.28
C MET A 53 -8.35 -1.42 4.76
N ARG A 54 -8.73 -0.22 5.20
CA ARG A 54 -8.68 0.16 6.63
C ARG A 54 -9.49 -0.82 7.48
N GLN A 55 -10.68 -1.17 7.02
CA GLN A 55 -11.55 -2.11 7.71
C GLN A 55 -10.99 -3.54 7.73
N CYS A 56 -10.41 -4.01 6.63
CA CYS A 56 -9.77 -5.34 6.62
C CYS A 56 -8.54 -5.38 7.54
N MET A 57 -7.71 -4.34 7.52
CA MET A 57 -6.47 -4.30 8.28
C MET A 57 -6.70 -4.08 9.78
N GLY A 58 -7.57 -3.14 10.15
CA GLY A 58 -7.79 -2.74 11.54
C GLY A 58 -9.15 -3.12 12.12
N GLY A 59 -10.13 -3.51 11.32
CA GLY A 59 -11.50 -3.67 11.80
C GLY A 59 -12.14 -2.33 12.21
N ASN A 60 -13.31 -2.39 12.85
CA ASN A 60 -14.05 -1.18 13.25
C ASN A 60 -13.37 -0.39 14.37
N ASP A 61 -12.56 -1.06 15.20
CA ASP A 61 -11.85 -0.49 16.35
C ASP A 61 -10.37 -0.22 16.08
N GLY A 62 -9.89 -0.50 14.87
CA GLY A 62 -8.49 -0.37 14.47
C GLY A 62 -7.55 -1.46 15.03
N ASN A 63 -8.06 -2.44 15.78
CA ASN A 63 -7.26 -3.51 16.38
C ASN A 63 -7.78 -4.94 16.13
N SER A 64 -9.01 -5.09 15.62
CA SER A 64 -9.68 -6.39 15.38
C SER A 64 -9.48 -6.95 13.97
N GLY A 65 -8.80 -6.20 13.10
CA GLY A 65 -8.51 -6.61 11.73
C GLY A 65 -7.31 -7.55 11.60
N LYS A 66 -6.93 -7.82 10.36
CA LYS A 66 -5.88 -8.81 10.02
C LYS A 66 -4.45 -8.34 10.26
N CYS A 67 -4.25 -7.04 10.42
CA CYS A 67 -2.94 -6.43 10.56
C CYS A 67 -2.73 -5.91 11.98
N SER A 68 -1.53 -6.17 12.52
CA SER A 68 -1.11 -5.50 13.73
C SER A 68 -1.06 -3.99 13.53
N LYS A 69 -1.07 -3.21 14.62
CA LYS A 69 -0.95 -1.75 14.53
C LYS A 69 0.36 -1.30 13.88
N GLY A 70 1.44 -2.07 14.07
CA GLY A 70 2.73 -1.84 13.40
C GLY A 70 2.61 -2.03 11.88
N ASP A 71 1.99 -3.14 11.45
CA ASP A 71 1.80 -3.44 10.03
C ASP A 71 0.87 -2.43 9.34
N GLN A 72 -0.18 -1.99 10.05
CA GLN A 72 -1.06 -0.92 9.58
C GLN A 72 -0.27 0.37 9.30
N ASN A 73 0.62 0.78 10.22
CA ASN A 73 1.45 1.97 10.01
C ASN A 73 2.38 1.81 8.81
N ILE A 74 3.03 0.65 8.66
CA ILE A 74 3.87 0.34 7.50
C ILE A 74 3.05 0.45 6.20
N ALA A 75 1.84 -0.08 6.18
CA ALA A 75 0.94 0.01 5.03
C ALA A 75 0.56 1.46 4.68
N TYR A 76 0.26 2.30 5.67
CA TYR A 76 -0.07 3.71 5.44
C TYR A 76 1.14 4.54 4.97
N ASP A 77 2.32 4.29 5.52
CA ASP A 77 3.55 4.96 5.09
C ASP A 77 3.92 4.53 3.66
N PHE A 78 3.77 3.24 3.37
CA PHE A 78 3.89 2.72 2.03
C PHE A 78 2.90 3.40 1.06
N GLN A 79 1.62 3.53 1.44
CA GLN A 79 0.64 4.23 0.63
C GLN A 79 1.02 5.68 0.37
N ARG A 80 1.48 6.40 1.40
CA ARG A 80 1.96 7.78 1.26
C ARG A 80 3.17 7.88 0.33
N SER A 81 4.07 6.90 0.36
CA SER A 81 5.24 6.87 -0.51
C SER A 81 4.88 6.62 -1.97
N VAL A 82 3.85 5.82 -2.25
CA VAL A 82 3.43 5.48 -3.62
C VAL A 82 2.52 6.55 -4.21
N CYS A 83 1.58 7.07 -3.42
CA CYS A 83 0.58 8.03 -3.88
C CYS A 83 1.07 9.48 -3.83
N GLY A 84 2.20 9.73 -3.17
CA GLY A 84 2.61 11.08 -2.81
C GLY A 84 1.82 11.60 -1.60
N GLN A 85 2.25 12.74 -1.05
CA GLN A 85 1.44 13.42 -0.04
C GLN A 85 0.15 13.94 -0.69
N PRO A 86 -1.01 13.79 -0.03
CA PRO A 86 -2.23 14.44 -0.51
C PRO A 86 -1.92 15.93 -0.68
N LYS A 87 -2.13 16.45 -1.90
CA LYS A 87 -2.11 17.89 -2.11
C LYS A 87 -3.28 18.46 -1.30
N VAL A 88 -2.93 19.21 -0.26
CA VAL A 88 -3.84 20.01 0.55
C VAL A 88 -4.51 21.06 -0.34
#